data_AF-A0A9J6DJR7-F1
#
_entry.id   AF-A0A9J6DJR7-F1
#
_cell.length_a   1.000
_cell.length_b   1.000
_cell.length_c   1.000
_cell.angle_alpha   90.00
_cell.angle_beta   90.00
_cell.angle_gamma   90.00
#
_symmetry.space_group_name_H-M   'P 1'
#
loop_
_entity.id
_entity.type
_entity.pdbx_description
1 polymer ?
#
loop_
_entity_poly.entity_id
_entity_poly.type
_entity_poly.pdbx_seq_one_letter_code
_entity_poly.pdbx_strand_id
1 'polypeptide(L)'
;MWRFRRVESGELSVSGDIVPALIDEAPQAAKDALIVSDELTVPPWSMRKEALGSMGNDAALACLSLCQPLIYDYFKQLFAQTKEIDIVFSASEGGPGLLNAIRRICDEACTAAKYGYTLIVLSDRKAGKDFIPVSAAMALGAVHHHLITMRQRMKCGLIVETGEAR
;
A
#
# COMPACT_ATOMS: atom_id res chain seq x y z
N MET A 1 -24.95 -0.06 -29.82
CA MET A 1 -26.24 0.68 -29.94
C MET A 1 -27.21 0.07 -28.94
N TRP A 2 -27.27 0.63 -27.73
CA TRP A 2 -28.12 0.13 -26.64
C TRP A 2 -29.49 0.77 -26.73
N ARG A 3 -30.55 -0.05 -26.73
CA ARG A 3 -31.93 0.41 -26.92
C ARG A 3 -32.64 0.40 -25.55
N PHE A 4 -32.72 1.57 -24.93
CA PHE A 4 -33.50 1.75 -23.70
C PHE A 4 -34.99 1.89 -24.03
N ARG A 5 -35.83 0.99 -23.49
CA ARG A 5 -37.28 1.23 -23.38
C ARG A 5 -37.54 1.89 -22.03
N ARG A 6 -38.21 3.04 -22.07
CA ARG A 6 -38.75 3.76 -20.92
C ARG A 6 -39.98 3.00 -20.42
N VAL A 7 -39.99 2.62 -19.14
CA VAL A 7 -41.18 2.10 -18.45
C VAL A 7 -41.75 3.25 -17.62
N GLU A 8 -42.97 3.68 -17.94
CA GLU A 8 -43.70 4.72 -17.20
C GLU A 8 -44.35 4.12 -15.95
N SER A 9 -44.08 4.80 -14.83
CA SER A 9 -44.85 4.92 -13.58
C SER A 9 -45.91 3.86 -13.24
N GLY A 10 -45.60 3.08 -12.21
CA GLY A 10 -46.55 2.34 -11.37
C GLY A 10 -45.78 1.42 -10.44
N GLU A 11 -45.86 1.64 -9.13
CA GLU A 11 -45.08 0.99 -8.08
C GLU A 11 -44.89 -0.53 -8.28
N LEU A 12 -43.63 -0.98 -8.22
CA LEU A 12 -43.27 -2.40 -8.23
C LEU A 12 -42.30 -2.67 -7.08
N SER A 13 -42.85 -3.16 -5.98
CA SER A 13 -42.13 -4.02 -5.03
C SER A 13 -41.73 -5.29 -5.78
N VAL A 14 -40.44 -5.47 -6.06
CA VAL A 14 -39.95 -6.67 -6.72
C VAL A 14 -39.68 -7.73 -5.64
N SER A 15 -40.64 -8.64 -5.46
CA SER A 15 -40.43 -9.90 -4.74
C SER A 15 -39.49 -10.80 -5.55
N GLY A 16 -38.56 -11.44 -4.86
CA GLY A 16 -37.37 -12.08 -5.44
C GLY A 16 -37.56 -13.49 -5.99
N ASP A 17 -38.42 -13.68 -7.00
CA ASP A 17 -38.77 -15.05 -7.45
C ASP A 17 -38.42 -15.40 -8.92
N ILE A 18 -37.79 -14.52 -9.71
CA ILE A 18 -37.63 -14.75 -11.17
C ILE A 18 -36.28 -15.41 -11.55
N VAL A 19 -35.33 -15.59 -10.62
CA VAL A 19 -33.94 -15.96 -10.99
C VAL A 19 -33.59 -17.47 -11.03
N PRO A 20 -34.34 -18.46 -10.48
CA PRO A 20 -33.73 -19.78 -10.26
C PRO A 20 -33.68 -20.70 -11.51
N ALA A 21 -34.39 -20.40 -12.60
CA ALA A 21 -34.66 -21.40 -13.63
C ALA A 21 -33.51 -21.70 -14.63
N LEU A 22 -32.41 -20.94 -14.64
CA LEU A 22 -31.33 -21.08 -15.63
C LEU A 22 -30.01 -21.63 -15.08
N ILE A 23 -29.96 -22.02 -13.80
CA ILE A 23 -28.72 -22.39 -13.10
C ILE A 23 -28.52 -23.92 -13.02
N ASP A 24 -29.56 -24.72 -13.26
CA ASP A 24 -29.51 -26.17 -13.02
C ASP A 24 -28.76 -27.02 -14.08
N GLU A 25 -28.45 -26.48 -15.27
CA GLU A 25 -27.77 -27.23 -16.35
C GLU A 25 -26.25 -26.99 -16.48
N ALA A 26 -25.60 -26.43 -15.46
CA ALA A 26 -24.15 -26.23 -15.47
C ALA A 26 -23.37 -27.52 -15.10
N PRO A 27 -22.28 -27.88 -15.82
CA PRO A 27 -21.46 -29.05 -15.50
C PRO A 27 -20.84 -28.94 -14.10
N GLN A 28 -20.73 -30.06 -13.39
CA GLN A 28 -20.33 -30.13 -11.97
C GLN A 28 -19.00 -29.42 -11.65
N ALA A 29 -18.07 -29.32 -12.61
CA ALA A 29 -16.81 -28.57 -12.48
C ALA A 29 -17.00 -27.04 -12.33
N ALA A 30 -18.11 -26.48 -12.82
CA ALA A 30 -18.50 -25.09 -12.58
C ALA A 30 -19.11 -24.89 -11.19
N LYS A 31 -19.55 -25.97 -10.52
CA LYS A 31 -20.09 -25.93 -9.17
C LYS A 31 -18.99 -25.90 -8.10
N ASP A 32 -17.79 -26.39 -8.41
CA ASP A 32 -16.62 -26.22 -7.53
C ASP A 32 -16.09 -24.78 -7.53
N ALA A 33 -16.32 -24.02 -8.61
CA ALA A 33 -16.12 -22.56 -8.65
C ALA A 33 -17.17 -21.78 -7.83
N LEU A 34 -18.25 -22.43 -7.39
CA LEU A 34 -19.39 -21.80 -6.72
C LEU A 34 -19.12 -21.50 -5.22
N ILE A 35 -18.04 -22.00 -4.63
CA ILE A 35 -17.63 -21.60 -3.27
C ILE A 35 -17.20 -20.12 -3.23
N VAL A 36 -16.79 -19.55 -4.36
CA VAL A 36 -16.39 -18.14 -4.49
C VAL A 36 -17.60 -17.20 -4.63
N SER A 37 -18.79 -17.74 -4.91
CA SER A 37 -19.92 -16.91 -5.32
C SER A 37 -20.60 -16.19 -4.15
N ASP A 38 -20.56 -16.69 -2.91
CA ASP A 38 -21.37 -16.08 -1.86
C ASP A 38 -20.87 -14.68 -1.43
N GLU A 39 -19.56 -14.43 -1.53
CA GLU A 39 -18.95 -13.16 -1.09
C GLU A 39 -18.78 -12.14 -2.23
N LEU A 40 -18.77 -12.60 -3.50
CA LEU A 40 -18.69 -11.73 -4.68
C LEU A 40 -20.06 -11.43 -5.31
N THR A 41 -21.09 -12.23 -5.01
CA THR A 41 -22.45 -12.03 -5.57
C THR A 41 -23.20 -10.90 -4.88
N VAL A 42 -22.90 -10.63 -3.60
CA VAL A 42 -23.39 -9.41 -2.96
C VAL A 42 -22.69 -8.22 -3.59
N PRO A 43 -23.46 -7.33 -4.23
CA PRO A 43 -22.83 -6.23 -4.92
C PRO A 43 -22.17 -5.27 -3.91
N PRO A 44 -20.94 -4.77 -4.18
CA PRO A 44 -20.19 -3.94 -3.23
C PRO A 44 -20.93 -2.67 -2.78
N TRP A 45 -21.92 -2.21 -3.55
CA TRP A 45 -22.73 -1.04 -3.19
C TRP A 45 -23.68 -1.30 -2.01
N SER A 46 -24.08 -2.55 -1.77
CA SER A 46 -25.01 -2.90 -0.69
C SER A 46 -24.30 -2.91 0.67
N MET A 47 -23.04 -3.38 0.69
CA MET A 47 -22.24 -3.49 1.92
C MET A 47 -21.26 -2.31 2.12
N ARG A 48 -21.03 -1.48 1.09
CA ARG A 48 -19.97 -0.44 1.03
C ARG A 48 -18.58 -0.94 1.44
N LYS A 49 -18.33 -2.24 1.26
CA LYS A 49 -17.06 -2.90 1.56
C LYS A 49 -16.71 -3.78 0.37
N GLU A 50 -15.44 -3.84 0.07
CA GLU A 50 -14.90 -4.76 -0.93
C GLU A 50 -14.95 -6.19 -0.36
N ALA A 51 -15.06 -7.18 -1.25
CA ALA A 51 -15.04 -8.59 -0.86
C ALA A 51 -13.66 -8.93 -0.26
N LEU A 52 -13.64 -9.52 0.94
CA LEU A 52 -12.42 -9.89 1.65
C LEU A 52 -12.22 -11.40 1.60
N GLY A 53 -11.21 -11.87 0.86
CA GLY A 53 -10.79 -13.29 0.88
C GLY A 53 -9.48 -13.48 1.66
N SER A 54 -9.29 -14.65 2.31
CA SER A 54 -8.13 -14.91 3.19
C SER A 54 -7.10 -15.92 2.66
N MET A 55 -7.37 -16.66 1.57
CA MET A 55 -6.57 -17.84 1.20
C MET A 55 -5.40 -17.56 0.24
N GLY A 56 -5.06 -16.30 -0.05
CA GLY A 56 -4.02 -15.99 -1.05
C GLY A 56 -4.49 -16.32 -2.47
N ASN A 57 -3.65 -16.01 -3.46
CA ASN A 57 -3.96 -16.28 -4.88
C ASN A 57 -3.10 -17.44 -5.39
N ASP A 58 -3.67 -18.65 -5.38
CA ASP A 58 -3.00 -19.87 -5.84
C ASP A 58 -3.09 -20.08 -7.37
N ALA A 59 -3.71 -19.14 -8.09
CA ALA A 59 -3.75 -19.17 -9.54
C ALA A 59 -2.34 -18.97 -10.15
N ALA A 60 -2.05 -19.70 -11.23
CA ALA A 60 -0.82 -19.50 -11.99
C ALA A 60 -0.70 -18.03 -12.46
N LEU A 61 0.55 -17.55 -12.61
CA LEU A 61 0.80 -16.24 -13.24
C LEU A 61 0.05 -16.13 -14.56
N ALA A 62 -0.55 -14.97 -14.85
CA ALA A 62 -1.36 -14.76 -16.05
C ALA A 62 -0.63 -15.16 -17.36
N CYS A 63 0.70 -15.05 -17.41
CA CYS A 63 1.51 -15.46 -18.57
C CYS A 63 1.67 -16.99 -18.73
N LEU A 64 1.47 -17.77 -17.66
CA LEU A 64 1.62 -19.23 -17.63
C LEU A 64 0.27 -19.96 -17.55
N SER A 65 -0.82 -19.23 -17.33
CA SER A 65 -2.16 -19.79 -17.23
C SER A 65 -2.63 -20.36 -18.58
N LEU A 66 -3.20 -21.58 -18.54
CA LEU A 66 -3.84 -22.21 -19.70
C LEU A 66 -5.27 -21.69 -19.94
N CYS A 67 -5.85 -20.99 -18.97
CA CYS A 67 -7.11 -20.27 -19.08
C CYS A 67 -6.82 -18.81 -19.48
N GLN A 68 -7.63 -18.22 -20.38
CA GLN A 68 -7.48 -16.82 -20.82
C GLN A 68 -7.72 -15.85 -19.64
N PRO A 69 -6.67 -15.21 -19.08
CA PRO A 69 -6.81 -14.27 -17.97
C PRO A 69 -7.32 -12.91 -18.48
N LEU A 70 -7.90 -12.13 -17.59
CA LEU A 70 -8.28 -10.76 -17.90
C LEU A 70 -7.02 -9.89 -18.02
N ILE A 71 -7.11 -8.80 -18.80
CA ILE A 71 -5.97 -7.89 -19.03
C ILE A 71 -5.39 -7.34 -17.71
N TYR A 72 -6.23 -7.12 -16.70
CA TYR A 72 -5.82 -6.52 -15.42
C TYR A 72 -4.96 -7.46 -14.57
N ASP A 73 -5.05 -8.78 -14.74
CA ASP A 73 -4.26 -9.76 -13.97
C ASP A 73 -2.77 -9.74 -14.35
N TYR A 74 -2.44 -9.18 -15.52
CA TYR A 74 -1.06 -8.95 -15.96
C TYR A 74 -0.42 -7.75 -15.25
N PHE A 75 -1.22 -6.80 -14.76
CA PHE A 75 -0.72 -5.61 -14.08
C PHE A 75 -0.63 -5.86 -12.58
N LYS A 76 0.59 -6.00 -12.06
CA LYS A 76 0.81 -6.04 -10.62
C LYS A 76 0.81 -4.63 -10.06
N GLN A 77 -0.01 -4.40 -9.05
CA GLN A 77 0.02 -3.18 -8.27
C GLN A 77 1.34 -3.14 -7.50
N LEU A 78 2.18 -2.14 -7.79
CA LEU A 78 3.41 -1.92 -7.06
C LEU A 78 3.08 -1.22 -5.75
N PHE A 79 3.70 -1.68 -4.66
CA PHE A 79 3.61 -1.05 -3.35
C PHE A 79 4.89 -0.29 -3.06
N ALA A 80 4.76 0.85 -2.40
CA ALA A 80 5.91 1.61 -1.96
C ALA A 80 6.63 0.84 -0.84
N GLN A 81 7.95 0.71 -0.97
CA GLN A 81 8.78 0.19 0.11
C GLN A 81 9.33 1.38 0.91
N THR A 82 9.10 1.34 2.22
CA THR A 82 9.46 2.42 3.13
C THR A 82 10.54 1.95 4.10
N LYS A 83 11.50 2.84 4.39
CA LYS A 83 12.52 2.63 5.43
C LYS A 83 12.41 3.74 6.47
N GLU A 84 12.21 3.34 7.73
CA GLU A 84 12.25 4.25 8.87
C GLU A 84 13.68 4.36 9.42
N ILE A 85 14.11 5.59 9.70
CA ILE A 85 15.42 5.96 10.22
C ILE A 85 15.21 6.86 11.43
N ASP A 86 15.79 6.47 12.56
CA ASP A 86 15.67 7.25 13.80
C ASP A 86 16.65 8.43 13.82
N ILE A 87 16.10 9.63 14.04
CA ILE A 87 16.88 10.88 14.16
C ILE A 87 17.29 11.20 15.60
N VAL A 88 17.51 10.18 16.43
CA VAL A 88 17.90 10.35 17.85
C VAL A 88 19.35 9.94 18.11
N PHE A 89 19.91 10.45 19.21
CA PHE A 89 21.24 10.09 19.71
C PHE A 89 21.24 9.94 21.24
N SER A 90 22.23 9.24 21.79
CA SER A 90 22.30 8.98 23.24
C SER A 90 22.66 10.25 24.01
N ALA A 91 21.94 10.52 25.10
CA ALA A 91 22.21 11.63 26.01
C ALA A 91 23.60 11.54 26.67
N SER A 92 24.13 10.32 26.85
CA SER A 92 25.45 10.08 27.44
C SER A 92 26.61 10.57 26.56
N GLU A 93 26.41 10.67 25.25
CA GLU A 93 27.44 11.11 24.30
C GLU A 93 27.57 12.63 24.25
N GLY A 94 26.57 13.38 24.71
CA GLY A 94 26.57 14.84 24.71
C GLY A 94 26.74 15.46 23.32
N GLY A 95 27.40 16.61 23.24
CA GLY A 95 27.63 17.37 22.01
C GLY A 95 28.26 16.59 20.83
N PRO A 96 29.30 15.76 21.01
CA PRO A 96 29.86 14.98 19.90
C PRO A 96 28.91 13.90 19.37
N GLY A 97 27.96 13.43 20.19
CA GLY A 97 26.93 12.47 19.76
C GLY A 97 26.06 13.00 18.63
N LEU A 98 25.78 14.31 18.60
CA LEU A 98 25.00 14.95 17.53
C LEU A 98 25.68 14.80 16.15
N LEU A 99 26.99 15.06 16.06
CA LEU A 99 27.73 14.98 14.79
C LEU A 99 27.79 13.53 14.29
N ASN A 100 27.99 12.58 15.20
CA ASN A 100 27.99 11.15 14.87
C ASN A 100 26.60 10.71 14.40
N ALA A 101 25.54 11.18 15.04
CA ALA A 101 24.17 10.89 14.65
C ALA A 101 23.84 11.42 13.26
N ILE A 102 24.21 12.67 12.94
CA ILE A 102 23.97 13.23 11.59
C ILE A 102 24.70 12.41 10.52
N ARG A 103 25.96 12.03 10.74
CA ARG A 103 26.70 11.18 9.80
C ARG A 103 26.02 9.83 9.62
N ARG A 104 25.67 9.17 10.72
CA ARG A 104 24.93 7.91 10.74
C ARG A 104 23.64 7.99 9.93
N ILE A 105 22.81 9.00 10.19
CA ILE A 105 21.52 9.21 9.49
C ILE A 105 21.75 9.41 7.99
N CYS A 106 22.75 10.20 7.59
CA CYS A 106 23.10 10.41 6.19
C CYS A 106 23.55 9.11 5.49
N ASP A 107 24.39 8.31 6.16
CA ASP A 107 24.89 7.04 5.63
C ASP A 107 23.77 5.99 5.52
N GLU A 108 22.90 5.91 6.52
CA GLU A 108 21.71 5.04 6.50
C GLU A 108 20.74 5.44 5.38
N ALA A 109 20.49 6.74 5.19
CA ALA A 109 19.63 7.24 4.13
C ALA A 109 20.22 6.97 2.74
N CYS A 110 21.52 7.16 2.55
CA CYS A 110 22.22 6.83 1.31
C CYS A 110 22.15 5.32 1.02
N THR A 111 22.30 4.51 2.06
CA THR A 111 22.20 3.05 1.96
C THR A 111 20.77 2.62 1.58
N ALA A 112 19.74 3.20 2.20
CA ALA A 112 18.34 2.96 1.85
C ALA A 112 18.04 3.36 0.40
N ALA A 113 18.50 4.54 -0.04
CA ALA A 113 18.31 5.00 -1.41
C ALA A 113 19.01 4.09 -2.45
N LYS A 114 20.16 3.48 -2.10
CA LYS A 114 20.83 2.47 -2.93
C LYS A 114 20.06 1.15 -3.02
N TYR A 115 19.44 0.72 -1.92
CA TYR A 115 18.62 -0.49 -1.89
C TYR A 115 17.26 -0.34 -2.60
N GLY A 116 16.92 0.85 -3.10
CA GLY A 116 15.71 1.07 -3.89
C GLY A 116 14.46 1.40 -3.07
N TYR A 117 14.62 1.74 -1.77
CA TYR A 117 13.51 2.24 -0.97
C TYR A 117 12.99 3.55 -1.55
N THR A 118 11.69 3.58 -1.89
CA THR A 118 11.05 4.71 -2.56
C THR A 118 10.70 5.82 -1.56
N LEU A 119 10.49 5.47 -0.29
CA LEU A 119 10.18 6.40 0.78
C LEU A 119 11.12 6.18 1.96
N ILE A 120 11.73 7.25 2.45
CA ILE A 120 12.54 7.25 3.66
C ILE A 120 11.83 8.14 4.68
N VAL A 121 11.56 7.57 5.85
CA VAL A 121 10.92 8.26 6.97
C VAL A 121 11.99 8.57 8.00
N LEU A 122 12.21 9.85 8.26
CA LEU A 122 13.03 10.33 9.36
C LEU A 122 12.10 10.50 10.58
N SER A 123 12.30 9.71 11.64
CA SER A 123 11.41 9.68 12.80
C SER A 123 12.13 10.06 14.09
N ASP A 124 11.51 10.96 14.88
CA ASP A 124 11.94 11.32 16.23
C ASP A 124 11.18 10.57 17.34
N ARG A 125 10.34 9.58 17.00
CA ARG A 125 9.48 8.85 17.97
C ARG A 125 10.22 8.23 19.14
N LYS A 126 11.51 7.91 18.99
CA LYS A 126 12.35 7.33 20.04
C LYS A 126 12.90 8.36 21.04
N ALA A 127 12.56 9.64 20.90
CA ALA A 127 12.95 10.67 21.85
C ALA A 127 12.46 10.34 23.27
N GLY A 128 13.35 10.49 24.26
CA GLY A 128 13.07 10.11 25.64
C GLY A 128 14.13 10.63 26.61
N LYS A 129 14.19 10.06 27.82
CA LYS A 129 15.17 10.48 28.84
C LYS A 129 16.62 10.17 28.42
N ASP A 130 16.81 9.04 27.76
CA ASP A 130 18.14 8.55 27.35
C ASP A 130 18.49 8.95 25.91
N PHE A 131 17.50 9.36 25.11
CA PHE A 131 17.64 9.66 23.69
C PHE A 131 17.20 11.08 23.39
N ILE A 132 18.14 11.89 22.91
CA ILE A 132 17.90 13.27 22.52
C ILE A 132 17.59 13.28 21.01
N PRO A 133 16.47 13.87 20.56
CA PRO A 133 16.19 14.03 19.14
C PRO A 133 17.12 15.07 18.53
N VAL A 134 17.60 14.79 17.33
CA VAL A 134 18.16 15.81 16.44
C VAL A 134 17.01 16.65 15.92
N SER A 135 17.19 17.97 15.82
CA SER A 135 16.16 18.83 15.24
C SER A 135 15.77 18.34 13.84
N ALA A 136 14.46 18.25 13.62
CA ALA A 136 13.89 17.69 12.39
C ALA A 136 14.40 18.42 11.12
N ALA A 137 14.50 19.75 11.19
CA ALA A 137 15.01 20.57 10.10
C ALA A 137 16.50 20.32 9.81
N MET A 138 17.29 20.10 10.87
CA MET A 138 18.72 19.82 10.73
C MET A 138 18.96 18.45 10.09
N ALA A 139 18.25 17.41 10.56
CA ALA A 139 18.32 16.08 9.99
C ALA A 139 17.87 16.06 8.53
N LEU A 140 16.71 16.67 8.22
CA LEU A 140 16.19 16.76 6.86
C LEU A 140 17.15 17.51 5.93
N GLY A 141 17.64 18.67 6.35
CA GLY A 141 18.57 19.48 5.56
C GLY A 141 19.88 18.74 5.26
N ALA A 142 20.47 18.11 6.29
CA ALA A 142 21.69 17.32 6.14
C ALA A 142 21.50 16.16 5.16
N VAL A 143 20.46 15.35 5.36
CA VAL A 143 20.15 14.20 4.48
C VAL A 143 19.84 14.66 3.06
N HIS A 144 19.03 15.72 2.91
CA HIS A 144 18.66 16.25 1.61
C HIS A 144 19.88 16.68 0.79
N HIS A 145 20.74 17.51 1.39
CA HIS A 145 21.97 17.97 0.73
C HIS A 145 22.94 16.80 0.47
N HIS A 146 23.09 15.88 1.42
CA HIS A 146 23.96 14.72 1.26
C HIS A 146 23.52 13.82 0.09
N LEU A 147 22.20 13.56 -0.05
CA LEU A 147 21.65 12.79 -1.16
C LEU A 147 21.80 13.52 -2.52
N ILE A 148 21.84 14.85 -2.54
CA ILE A 148 22.14 15.61 -3.75
C ILE A 148 23.61 15.40 -4.14
N THR A 149 24.54 15.55 -3.19
CA THR A 149 25.98 15.31 -3.43
C THR A 149 26.23 13.89 -3.95
N MET A 150 25.50 12.91 -3.40
CA MET A 150 25.56 11.50 -3.82
C MET A 150 24.73 11.17 -5.07
N ARG A 151 24.05 12.16 -5.68
CA ARG A 151 23.15 12.01 -6.86
C ARG A 151 22.03 10.98 -6.69
N GLN A 152 21.51 10.83 -5.47
CA GLN A 152 20.47 9.86 -5.12
C GLN A 152 19.12 10.49 -4.74
N ARG A 153 19.04 11.83 -4.65
CA ARG A 153 17.81 12.54 -4.24
C ARG A 153 16.56 12.23 -5.08
N MET A 154 16.73 11.87 -6.35
CA MET A 154 15.61 11.54 -7.26
C MET A 154 15.07 10.12 -7.09
N LYS A 155 15.77 9.25 -6.34
CA LYS A 155 15.38 7.84 -6.16
C LYS A 155 14.38 7.62 -5.03
N CYS A 156 14.35 8.53 -4.05
CA CYS A 156 13.56 8.39 -2.84
C CYS A 156 12.85 9.70 -2.47
N GLY A 157 11.64 9.58 -1.92
CA GLY A 157 10.95 10.64 -1.18
C GLY A 157 11.41 10.66 0.27
N LEU A 158 11.47 11.86 0.86
CA LEU A 158 11.75 12.04 2.29
C LEU A 158 10.46 12.47 2.98
N ILE A 159 10.11 11.77 4.06
CA ILE A 159 9.04 12.12 4.98
C ILE A 159 9.68 12.36 6.33
N VAL A 160 9.26 13.41 7.02
CA VAL A 160 9.70 13.67 8.38
C VAL A 160 8.52 13.50 9.31
N GLU A 161 8.68 12.59 10.25
CA GLU A 161 7.79 12.42 11.37
C GLU A 161 8.45 13.07 12.58
N THR A 162 7.89 14.21 13.01
CA THR A 162 8.44 14.94 14.14
C THR A 162 7.37 15.51 15.07
N GLY A 163 7.65 15.48 16.37
CA GLY A 163 6.89 16.19 17.40
C GLY A 163 7.22 17.69 17.51
N GLU A 164 8.28 18.17 16.84
CA GLU A 164 8.64 19.60 16.83
C GLU A 164 7.75 20.45 15.92
N ALA A 165 7.13 19.83 14.90
CA ALA A 165 6.31 20.56 13.92
C ALA A 165 4.96 20.95 14.53
N ARG A 166 4.66 22.25 14.53
CA ARG A 166 3.40 22.83 15.01
C ARG A 166 2.83 23.82 14.00
#